data_AF-A0A1M5NS98-F1
#
_entry.id   AF-A0A1M5NS98-F1
#
_cell.length_a   1.000
_cell.length_b   1.000
_cell.length_c   1.000
_cell.angle_alpha   90.00
_cell.angle_beta   90.00
_cell.angle_gamma   90.00
#
_symmetry.space_group_name_H-M   'P 1'
#
loop_
_entity.id
_entity.type
_entity.pdbx_description
1 polymer ?
#
loop_
_entity_poly.entity_id
_entity_poly.type
_entity_poly.pdbx_seq_one_letter_code
_entity_poly.pdbx_strand_id
1 'polypeptide(L)'
;MTVVNIDGKIENNSLSIILSGKVDSSNAGDAEKQVMELLGDNSPTAATIDAEKLEYISSAGLRILLKLKKKIPTVTVINVTSEVYDIFEVTGFTEILDVQKAYRCVSIEGCPEIGRGAYGTVYRLSEDSIVKVYRVEGANSIDIIKREQENARKAFVYGMPTAISYDIVKVGNDMGVVYEMLDAQTVGSYITEHPEEFDQRIQQIADLARSIHATVVKNNEFQSFKEFIIGEMEHVRKWVNEEQFQQILDTIAAIPDPSTLLHGDFHPKNTLIRNGEIELIDMGDVRVGHPIFEFSSMCMLDTLLKNNPQMQPWQFMGTDEATASKVWPAFIKSYLGDKFNPQTAELLIKAAQIGMLIKVLPSIAARVNAAPEPRPESIAMLTSRIETLLAIKPEMIAGLFKQVDALLQN
;
A
#
# COMPACT_ATOMS: atom_id res chain seq x y z
N MET A 1 -16.90 -11.17 -44.33
CA MET A 1 -17.04 -9.87 -43.63
C MET A 1 -16.64 -10.10 -42.20
N THR A 2 -15.61 -9.42 -41.73
CA THR A 2 -15.21 -9.50 -40.32
C THR A 2 -16.26 -8.76 -39.51
N VAL A 3 -17.07 -9.49 -38.75
CA VAL A 3 -18.16 -8.91 -37.96
C VAL A 3 -17.55 -8.31 -36.70
N VAL A 4 -17.71 -6.99 -36.55
CA VAL A 4 -17.50 -6.33 -35.26
C VAL A 4 -18.71 -6.64 -34.39
N ASN A 5 -18.47 -7.16 -33.19
CA ASN A 5 -19.53 -7.33 -32.19
C ASN A 5 -19.41 -6.22 -31.17
N ILE A 6 -20.51 -5.47 -31.01
CA ILE A 6 -20.64 -4.38 -30.05
C ILE A 6 -21.81 -4.76 -29.15
N ASP A 7 -21.51 -4.99 -27.88
CA ASP A 7 -22.51 -5.11 -26.83
C ASP A 7 -22.33 -3.95 -25.87
N GLY A 8 -23.40 -3.44 -25.29
CA GLY A 8 -23.28 -2.33 -24.37
C GLY A 8 -24.56 -2.01 -23.62
N LYS A 9 -24.37 -1.35 -22.47
CA LYS A 9 -25.45 -0.97 -21.57
C LYS A 9 -25.09 0.32 -20.84
N ILE A 10 -26.11 1.07 -20.45
CA ILE A 10 -25.96 2.23 -19.57
C ILE A 10 -26.47 1.84 -18.19
N GLU A 11 -25.61 1.98 -17.18
CA GLU A 11 -25.93 1.75 -15.77
C GLU A 11 -25.26 2.83 -14.93
N ASN A 12 -25.95 3.34 -13.90
CA ASN A 12 -25.40 4.32 -12.95
C ASN A 12 -24.71 5.54 -13.61
N ASN A 13 -25.32 6.08 -14.67
CA ASN A 13 -24.80 7.21 -15.45
C ASN A 13 -23.44 6.96 -16.15
N SER A 14 -23.12 5.69 -16.40
CA SER A 14 -21.93 5.25 -17.13
C SER A 14 -22.31 4.31 -18.28
N LEU A 15 -21.67 4.48 -19.43
CA LEU A 15 -21.83 3.62 -20.60
C LEU A 15 -20.75 2.54 -20.60
N SER A 16 -21.13 1.26 -20.61
CA SER A 16 -20.20 0.14 -20.79
C SER A 16 -20.35 -0.44 -22.19
N ILE A 17 -19.25 -0.62 -22.92
CA ILE A 17 -19.23 -1.20 -24.27
C ILE A 17 -18.20 -2.33 -24.30
N ILE A 18 -18.54 -3.48 -24.84
CA ILE A 18 -17.60 -4.55 -25.20
C ILE A 18 -17.38 -4.47 -26.71
N LEU A 19 -16.13 -4.25 -27.12
CA LEU A 19 -15.72 -4.25 -28.52
C LEU A 19 -14.95 -5.53 -28.83
N SER A 20 -15.44 -6.33 -29.78
CA SER A 20 -14.80 -7.58 -30.21
C SER A 20 -14.59 -7.66 -31.72
N GLY A 21 -13.53 -8.34 -32.14
CA GLY A 21 -13.18 -8.54 -33.55
C GLY A 21 -12.33 -7.40 -34.12
N LYS A 22 -12.59 -6.99 -35.36
CA LYS A 22 -11.80 -5.95 -36.05
C LYS A 22 -12.67 -4.75 -36.41
N VAL A 23 -12.21 -3.54 -36.11
CA VAL A 23 -12.88 -2.29 -36.49
C VAL A 23 -12.06 -1.57 -37.57
N ASP A 24 -12.45 -1.75 -38.83
CA ASP A 24 -11.76 -1.20 -39.98
C ASP A 24 -12.66 -0.30 -40.84
N SER A 25 -12.14 0.26 -41.93
CA SER A 25 -12.89 1.16 -42.81
C SER A 25 -14.12 0.51 -43.45
N SER A 26 -14.19 -0.83 -43.54
CA SER A 26 -15.31 -1.54 -44.14
C SER A 26 -16.51 -1.67 -43.20
N ASN A 27 -16.31 -1.60 -41.88
CA ASN A 27 -17.38 -1.76 -40.89
C ASN A 27 -17.51 -0.58 -39.90
N ALA A 28 -16.61 0.41 -39.95
CA ALA A 28 -16.63 1.55 -39.04
C ALA A 28 -17.94 2.36 -39.06
N GLY A 29 -18.60 2.47 -40.22
CA GLY A 29 -19.88 3.18 -40.32
C GLY A 29 -21.00 2.51 -39.53
N ASP A 30 -21.10 1.18 -39.64
CA ASP A 30 -22.10 0.39 -38.90
C ASP A 30 -21.76 0.34 -37.42
N ALA A 31 -20.48 0.19 -37.08
CA ALA A 31 -19.98 0.25 -35.70
C ALA A 31 -20.32 1.59 -35.04
N GLU A 32 -20.11 2.71 -35.73
CA GLU A 32 -20.44 4.03 -35.23
C GLU A 32 -21.94 4.15 -34.96
N LYS A 33 -22.78 3.69 -35.88
CA LYS A 33 -24.22 3.73 -35.74
C LYS A 33 -24.68 2.96 -34.49
N GLN A 34 -24.18 1.73 -34.29
CA GLN A 34 -24.51 0.92 -33.11
C GLN A 34 -24.08 1.61 -31.80
N VAL A 35 -22.87 2.15 -31.75
CA VAL A 35 -22.35 2.88 -30.58
C VAL A 35 -23.20 4.12 -30.26
N MET A 36 -23.61 4.87 -31.28
CA MET A 36 -24.45 6.06 -31.09
C MET A 36 -25.90 5.70 -30.73
N GLU A 37 -26.42 4.58 -31.21
CA GLU A 37 -27.72 4.04 -30.81
C GLU A 37 -27.73 3.60 -29.33
N LEU A 38 -26.65 2.97 -28.86
CA LEU A 38 -26.48 2.65 -27.43
C LEU A 38 -26.48 3.90 -26.55
N LEU A 39 -25.90 4.99 -27.04
CA LEU A 39 -25.91 6.27 -26.33
C LEU A 39 -27.33 6.88 -26.32
N GLY A 40 -28.03 6.87 -27.46
CA GLY A 40 -29.35 7.47 -27.62
C GLY A 40 -29.36 8.94 -27.23
N ASP A 41 -30.40 9.36 -26.51
CA ASP A 41 -30.52 10.70 -25.91
C ASP A 41 -29.89 10.81 -24.52
N ASN A 42 -29.26 9.73 -24.03
CA ASN A 42 -28.60 9.74 -22.73
C ASN A 42 -27.31 10.57 -22.76
N SER A 43 -26.96 11.14 -21.61
CA SER A 43 -25.73 11.92 -21.42
C SER A 43 -24.93 11.37 -20.23
N PRO A 44 -24.41 10.13 -20.33
CA PRO A 44 -23.60 9.54 -19.28
C PRO A 44 -22.35 10.41 -19.03
N THR A 45 -21.89 10.44 -17.78
CA THR A 45 -20.68 11.20 -17.40
C THR A 45 -19.40 10.44 -17.70
N ALA A 46 -19.49 9.11 -17.84
CA ALA A 46 -18.36 8.23 -18.10
C ALA A 46 -18.71 7.14 -19.14
N ALA A 47 -17.69 6.63 -19.82
CA ALA A 47 -17.78 5.43 -20.63
C ALA A 47 -16.55 4.55 -20.46
N THR A 48 -16.79 3.24 -20.34
CA THR A 48 -15.75 2.21 -20.33
C THR A 48 -15.92 1.31 -21.55
N ILE A 49 -14.87 1.21 -22.34
CA ILE A 49 -14.80 0.35 -23.52
C ILE A 49 -13.87 -0.82 -23.20
N ASP A 50 -14.42 -2.01 -23.09
CA ASP A 50 -13.67 -3.25 -22.93
C ASP A 50 -13.19 -3.75 -24.29
N ALA A 51 -11.86 -3.76 -24.46
CA ALA A 51 -11.18 -4.18 -25.67
C ALA A 51 -10.51 -5.56 -25.54
N GLU A 52 -10.87 -6.37 -24.53
CA GLU A 52 -10.26 -7.70 -24.28
C GLU A 52 -10.26 -8.59 -25.53
N LYS A 53 -11.31 -8.48 -26.36
CA LYS A 53 -11.50 -9.26 -27.59
C LYS A 53 -11.34 -8.44 -28.86
N LEU A 54 -10.83 -7.21 -28.77
CA LEU A 54 -10.55 -6.36 -29.92
C LEU A 54 -9.22 -6.79 -30.54
N GLU A 55 -9.27 -7.29 -31.77
CA GLU A 55 -8.09 -7.78 -32.49
C GLU A 55 -7.39 -6.68 -33.28
N TYR A 56 -8.12 -5.64 -33.71
CA TYR A 56 -7.58 -4.56 -34.54
C TYR A 56 -8.51 -3.34 -34.57
N ILE A 57 -7.92 -2.14 -34.64
CA ILE A 57 -8.65 -0.89 -34.88
C ILE A 57 -7.91 -0.01 -35.90
N SER A 58 -8.62 0.46 -36.92
CA SER A 58 -8.09 1.40 -37.92
C SER A 58 -8.33 2.86 -37.50
N SER A 59 -7.75 3.82 -38.25
CA SER A 59 -8.04 5.25 -38.08
C SER A 59 -9.54 5.59 -38.20
N ALA A 60 -10.34 4.80 -38.94
CA ALA A 60 -11.79 4.99 -39.01
C ALA A 60 -12.46 4.60 -37.68
N GLY A 61 -12.05 3.49 -37.07
CA GLY A 61 -12.53 3.07 -35.75
C GLY A 61 -12.13 4.03 -34.63
N LEU A 62 -10.89 4.52 -34.64
CA LEU A 62 -10.39 5.51 -33.68
C LEU A 62 -11.24 6.80 -33.69
N ARG A 63 -11.75 7.23 -34.86
CA ARG A 63 -12.66 8.38 -34.95
C ARG A 63 -14.00 8.16 -34.24
N ILE A 64 -14.46 6.92 -34.10
CA ILE A 64 -15.67 6.58 -33.33
C ILE A 64 -15.42 6.91 -31.85
N LEU A 65 -14.25 6.52 -31.32
CA LEU A 65 -13.86 6.79 -29.94
C LEU A 65 -13.71 8.29 -29.66
N LEU A 66 -13.19 9.07 -30.63
CA LEU A 66 -13.16 10.54 -30.52
C LEU A 66 -14.56 11.15 -30.46
N LYS A 67 -15.51 10.62 -31.24
CA LYS A 67 -16.90 11.10 -31.21
C LYS A 67 -17.55 10.80 -29.85
N LEU A 68 -17.28 9.63 -29.27
CA LEU A 68 -17.69 9.31 -27.90
C LEU A 68 -17.10 10.30 -26.89
N LYS A 69 -15.78 10.52 -26.92
CA LYS A 69 -15.07 11.46 -26.02
C LYS A 69 -15.57 12.90 -26.11
N LYS A 70 -16.04 13.34 -27.28
CA LYS A 70 -16.67 14.66 -27.45
C LYS A 70 -18.03 14.78 -26.77
N LYS A 71 -18.74 13.67 -26.61
CA LYS A 71 -20.07 13.61 -25.99
C LYS A 71 -20.02 13.24 -24.50
N ILE A 72 -19.00 12.48 -24.10
CA ILE A 72 -18.85 11.93 -22.75
C ILE A 72 -17.53 12.46 -22.16
N PRO A 73 -17.57 13.16 -21.01
CA PRO A 73 -16.38 13.76 -20.42
C PRO A 73 -15.24 12.77 -20.16
N THR A 74 -15.57 11.60 -19.61
CA THR A 74 -14.57 10.57 -19.25
C THR A 74 -14.78 9.34 -20.12
N VAL A 75 -13.77 8.95 -20.88
CA VAL A 75 -13.79 7.74 -21.72
C VAL A 75 -12.51 6.98 -21.48
N THR A 76 -12.65 5.73 -21.03
CA THR A 76 -11.55 4.82 -20.75
C THR A 76 -11.68 3.59 -21.64
N VAL A 77 -10.57 3.14 -22.23
CA VAL A 77 -10.47 1.89 -22.97
C VAL A 77 -9.62 0.92 -22.15
N ILE A 78 -10.18 -0.22 -21.75
CA ILE A 78 -9.52 -1.21 -20.88
C ILE A 78 -9.26 -2.52 -21.62
N ASN A 79 -8.41 -3.36 -21.03
CA ASN A 79 -8.06 -4.68 -21.54
C ASN A 79 -7.51 -4.67 -22.99
N VAL A 80 -6.78 -3.61 -23.35
CA VAL A 80 -6.23 -3.46 -24.70
C VAL A 80 -5.01 -4.36 -24.88
N THR A 81 -5.00 -5.24 -25.88
CA THR A 81 -3.82 -6.06 -26.18
C THR A 81 -2.62 -5.19 -26.56
N SER A 82 -1.39 -5.70 -26.44
CA SER A 82 -0.18 -4.94 -26.81
C SER A 82 -0.25 -4.44 -28.25
N GLU A 83 -0.69 -5.29 -29.18
CA GLU A 83 -0.78 -4.95 -30.61
C GLU A 83 -1.77 -3.81 -30.89
N VAL A 84 -2.90 -3.79 -30.19
CA VAL A 84 -3.90 -2.72 -30.34
C VAL A 84 -3.45 -1.47 -29.59
N TYR A 85 -2.78 -1.61 -28.44
CA TYR A 85 -2.24 -0.49 -27.69
C TYR A 85 -1.20 0.27 -28.51
N ASP A 86 -0.31 -0.42 -29.22
CA ASP A 86 0.69 0.20 -30.08
C ASP A 86 0.04 1.06 -31.17
N ILE A 87 -1.15 0.68 -31.67
CA ILE A 87 -1.92 1.52 -32.60
C ILE A 87 -2.40 2.80 -31.90
N PHE A 88 -2.92 2.70 -30.67
CA PHE A 88 -3.33 3.88 -29.88
C PHE A 88 -2.14 4.81 -29.60
N GLU A 89 -0.98 4.25 -29.24
CA GLU A 89 0.24 5.00 -28.93
C GLU A 89 0.80 5.71 -30.16
N VAL A 90 1.01 4.99 -31.27
CA VAL A 90 1.54 5.56 -32.53
C VAL A 90 0.63 6.64 -33.11
N THR A 91 -0.68 6.54 -32.88
CA THR A 91 -1.66 7.55 -33.33
C THR A 91 -1.84 8.71 -32.36
N GLY A 92 -1.19 8.68 -31.18
CA GLY A 92 -1.30 9.72 -30.14
C GLY A 92 -2.62 9.70 -29.36
N PHE A 93 -3.39 8.62 -29.43
CA PHE A 93 -4.68 8.53 -28.73
C PHE A 93 -4.55 8.29 -27.24
N THR A 94 -3.42 7.77 -26.77
CA THR A 94 -3.09 7.65 -25.34
C THR A 94 -3.03 9.01 -24.64
N GLU A 95 -2.85 10.11 -25.38
CA GLU A 95 -2.91 11.48 -24.87
C GLU A 95 -4.34 12.05 -24.78
N ILE A 96 -5.30 11.40 -25.45
CA ILE A 96 -6.68 11.88 -25.61
C ILE A 96 -7.65 11.07 -24.73
N LEU A 97 -7.38 9.77 -24.61
CA LEU A 97 -8.18 8.79 -23.89
C LEU A 97 -7.33 8.11 -22.81
N ASP A 98 -7.96 7.70 -21.73
CA ASP A 98 -7.33 6.79 -20.77
C ASP A 98 -7.35 5.38 -21.39
N VAL A 99 -6.18 4.91 -21.87
CA VAL A 99 -6.03 3.61 -22.51
C VAL A 99 -5.20 2.71 -21.61
N GLN A 100 -5.78 1.58 -21.19
CA GLN A 100 -5.17 0.64 -20.25
C GLN A 100 -4.90 -0.71 -20.94
N LYS A 101 -3.63 -1.12 -20.95
CA LYS A 101 -3.23 -2.44 -21.47
C LYS A 101 -3.91 -3.57 -20.70
N ALA A 102 -4.18 -4.67 -21.38
CA ALA A 102 -4.54 -5.92 -20.75
C ALA A 102 -3.37 -6.40 -19.87
N TYR A 103 -3.70 -6.91 -18.68
CA TYR A 103 -2.71 -7.57 -17.84
C TYR A 103 -2.27 -8.88 -18.50
N ARG A 104 -0.97 -9.15 -18.47
CA ARG A 104 -0.42 -10.43 -18.90
C ARG A 104 -0.97 -11.55 -18.02
N CYS A 105 -1.36 -12.66 -18.62
CA CYS A 105 -1.77 -13.86 -17.89
C CYS A 105 -0.55 -14.70 -17.51
N VAL A 106 -0.51 -15.15 -16.25
CA VAL A 106 0.54 -16.04 -15.72
C VAL A 106 -0.11 -17.25 -15.07
N SER A 107 0.41 -18.44 -15.39
CA SER A 107 0.04 -19.67 -14.68
C SER A 107 0.99 -19.90 -13.50
N ILE A 108 0.43 -20.33 -12.38
CA ILE A 108 1.18 -20.79 -11.19
C ILE A 108 1.13 -22.32 -11.04
N GLU A 109 0.63 -23.04 -12.06
CA GLU A 109 0.60 -24.50 -12.05
C GLU A 109 2.02 -25.05 -11.99
N GLY A 110 2.31 -25.90 -11.00
CA GLY A 110 3.64 -26.45 -10.76
C GLY A 110 4.66 -25.48 -10.15
N CYS A 111 4.29 -24.21 -9.91
CA CYS A 111 5.17 -23.24 -9.25
C CYS A 111 5.23 -23.51 -7.74
N PRO A 112 6.44 -23.60 -7.13
CA PRO A 112 6.54 -23.81 -5.70
C PRO A 112 6.13 -22.55 -4.93
N GLU A 113 5.35 -22.73 -3.86
CA GLU A 113 5.07 -21.69 -2.88
C GLU A 113 6.33 -21.44 -2.04
N ILE A 114 6.81 -20.21 -2.03
CA ILE A 114 8.03 -19.81 -1.31
C ILE A 114 7.74 -18.90 -0.12
N GLY A 115 6.51 -18.41 0.01
CA GLY A 115 6.11 -17.58 1.13
C GLY A 115 4.62 -17.26 1.12
N ARG A 116 4.10 -16.88 2.28
CA ARG A 116 2.70 -16.48 2.46
C ARG A 116 2.61 -15.30 3.42
N GLY A 117 2.03 -14.20 2.94
CA GLY A 117 1.76 -12.99 3.72
C GLY A 117 0.29 -12.92 4.17
N ALA A 118 -0.09 -11.80 4.78
CA ALA A 118 -1.45 -11.56 5.24
C ALA A 118 -2.47 -11.45 4.09
N TYR A 119 -2.04 -10.87 2.96
CA TYR A 119 -2.93 -10.53 1.84
C TYR A 119 -2.72 -11.39 0.59
N GLY A 120 -1.72 -12.28 0.58
CA GLY A 120 -1.38 -13.05 -0.61
C GLY A 120 -0.35 -14.16 -0.40
N THR A 121 -0.14 -14.94 -1.45
CA THR A 121 0.79 -16.06 -1.50
C THR A 121 1.84 -15.81 -2.57
N VAL A 122 3.10 -16.10 -2.28
CA VAL A 122 4.25 -15.87 -3.16
C VAL A 122 4.68 -17.19 -3.78
N TYR A 123 4.75 -17.22 -5.11
CA TYR A 123 5.17 -18.37 -5.91
C TYR A 123 6.42 -18.04 -6.71
N ARG A 124 7.35 -18.99 -6.85
CA ARG A 124 8.47 -18.85 -7.77
C ARG A 124 8.02 -19.15 -9.20
N LEU A 125 8.14 -18.16 -10.10
CA LEU A 125 7.79 -18.31 -11.51
C LEU A 125 8.96 -18.81 -12.36
N SER A 126 10.17 -18.33 -12.07
CA SER A 126 11.42 -18.72 -12.74
C SER A 126 12.60 -18.60 -11.78
N GLU A 127 13.82 -18.81 -12.28
CA GLU A 127 15.04 -18.55 -11.50
C GLU A 127 15.17 -17.07 -11.10
N ASP A 128 14.67 -16.16 -11.93
CA ASP A 128 14.82 -14.71 -11.76
C ASP A 128 13.54 -13.99 -11.33
N SER A 129 12.41 -14.68 -11.18
CA SER A 129 11.14 -14.01 -10.88
C SER A 129 10.19 -14.80 -9.97
N ILE A 130 9.41 -14.03 -9.22
CA ILE A 130 8.35 -14.51 -8.32
C ILE A 130 7.04 -13.78 -8.62
N VAL A 131 5.91 -14.36 -8.22
CA VAL A 131 4.61 -13.68 -8.24
C VAL A 131 3.96 -13.71 -6.87
N LYS A 132 3.60 -12.52 -6.35
CA LYS A 132 2.73 -12.37 -5.18
C LYS A 132 1.29 -12.32 -5.69
N VAL A 133 0.51 -13.36 -5.37
CA VAL A 133 -0.89 -13.50 -5.78
C VAL A 133 -1.81 -13.05 -4.65
N TYR A 134 -2.68 -12.08 -4.92
CA TYR A 134 -3.59 -11.48 -3.94
C TYR A 134 -4.93 -12.22 -3.98
N ARG A 135 -5.18 -13.07 -2.98
CA ARG A 135 -6.38 -13.92 -2.93
C ARG A 135 -7.44 -13.48 -1.92
N VAL A 136 -7.17 -12.43 -1.17
CA VAL A 136 -8.09 -11.94 -0.13
C VAL A 136 -9.11 -11.01 -0.77
N GLU A 137 -10.39 -11.27 -0.55
CA GLU A 137 -11.50 -10.43 -0.99
C GLU A 137 -11.33 -9.01 -0.43
N GLY A 138 -11.37 -8.00 -1.30
CA GLY A 138 -11.03 -6.61 -0.96
C GLY A 138 -9.55 -6.25 -1.14
N ALA A 139 -8.60 -7.16 -0.93
CA ALA A 139 -7.17 -6.94 -1.18
C ALA A 139 -6.77 -7.22 -2.65
N ASN A 140 -7.58 -8.00 -3.37
CA ASN A 140 -7.47 -8.20 -4.82
C ASN A 140 -7.97 -6.98 -5.64
N SER A 141 -8.09 -5.81 -4.98
CA SER A 141 -8.42 -4.56 -5.65
C SER A 141 -7.23 -4.08 -6.46
N ILE A 142 -7.45 -3.88 -7.75
CA ILE A 142 -6.42 -3.38 -8.65
C ILE A 142 -5.86 -2.03 -8.19
N ASP A 143 -6.67 -1.20 -7.53
CA ASP A 143 -6.24 0.11 -7.04
C ASP A 143 -5.25 0.00 -5.88
N ILE A 144 -5.44 -1.00 -5.01
CA ILE A 144 -4.51 -1.28 -3.91
C ILE A 144 -3.19 -1.78 -4.47
N ILE A 145 -3.24 -2.73 -5.41
CA ILE A 145 -2.05 -3.31 -6.03
C ILE A 145 -1.26 -2.25 -6.81
N LYS A 146 -1.95 -1.42 -7.61
CA LYS A 146 -1.34 -0.28 -8.31
C LYS A 146 -0.71 0.71 -7.34
N ARG A 147 -1.36 0.98 -6.21
CA ARG A 147 -0.82 1.87 -5.17
C ARG A 147 0.45 1.30 -4.54
N GLU A 148 0.45 0.01 -4.18
CA GLU A 148 1.64 -0.66 -3.63
C GLU A 148 2.81 -0.59 -4.63
N GLN A 149 2.57 -0.93 -5.90
CA GLN A 149 3.57 -0.85 -6.95
C GLN A 149 4.09 0.58 -7.16
N GLU A 150 3.19 1.56 -7.23
CA GLU A 150 3.57 2.96 -7.46
C GLU A 150 4.33 3.54 -6.25
N ASN A 151 3.95 3.16 -5.03
CA ASN A 151 4.68 3.54 -3.81
C ASN A 151 6.09 2.96 -3.83
N ALA A 152 6.26 1.68 -4.16
CA ALA A 152 7.58 1.06 -4.29
C ALA A 152 8.44 1.80 -5.34
N ARG A 153 7.88 2.05 -6.53
CA ARG A 153 8.58 2.73 -7.63
C ARG A 153 9.00 4.15 -7.26
N LYS A 154 8.11 4.93 -6.65
CA LYS A 154 8.43 6.28 -6.17
C LYS A 154 9.49 6.23 -5.07
N ALA A 155 9.35 5.34 -4.10
CA ALA A 155 10.29 5.19 -2.98
C ALA A 155 11.71 4.87 -3.48
N PHE A 156 11.81 4.01 -4.50
CA PHE A 156 13.07 3.70 -5.18
C PHE A 156 13.73 4.94 -5.79
N VAL A 157 12.95 5.82 -6.44
CA VAL A 157 13.47 7.09 -7.01
C VAL A 157 14.02 8.02 -5.92
N TYR A 158 13.46 7.97 -4.72
CA TYR A 158 13.97 8.69 -3.54
C TYR A 158 15.16 8.01 -2.86
N GLY A 159 15.62 6.86 -3.36
CA GLY A 159 16.80 6.14 -2.86
C GLY A 159 16.50 5.08 -1.80
N MET A 160 15.23 4.72 -1.56
CA MET A 160 14.93 3.55 -0.74
C MET A 160 15.33 2.27 -1.50
N PRO A 161 16.11 1.35 -0.89
CA PRO A 161 16.48 0.10 -1.53
C PRO A 161 15.28 -0.86 -1.49
N THR A 162 14.44 -0.85 -2.52
CA THR A 162 13.24 -1.70 -2.59
C THR A 162 13.42 -2.81 -3.61
N ALA A 163 12.85 -4.00 -3.34
CA ALA A 163 12.73 -5.04 -4.36
C ALA A 163 12.02 -4.51 -5.61
N ILE A 164 12.55 -4.84 -6.79
CA ILE A 164 12.00 -4.39 -8.06
C ILE A 164 10.72 -5.19 -8.38
N SER A 165 9.64 -4.47 -8.62
CA SER A 165 8.42 -5.01 -9.21
C SER A 165 8.40 -4.75 -10.71
N TYR A 166 8.00 -5.76 -11.49
CA TYR A 166 7.93 -5.69 -12.95
C TYR A 166 6.54 -5.27 -13.43
N ASP A 167 5.59 -6.20 -13.44
CA ASP A 167 4.25 -5.98 -13.96
C ASP A 167 3.17 -6.57 -13.06
N ILE A 168 1.98 -5.97 -13.11
CA ILE A 168 0.76 -6.54 -12.57
C ILE A 168 0.26 -7.57 -13.58
N VAL A 169 -0.10 -8.76 -13.10
CA VAL A 169 -0.49 -9.91 -13.92
C VAL A 169 -1.82 -10.49 -13.46
N LYS A 170 -2.50 -11.19 -14.36
CA LYS A 170 -3.69 -11.98 -14.05
C LYS A 170 -3.27 -13.44 -13.80
N VAL A 171 -3.69 -14.01 -12.68
CA VAL A 171 -3.40 -15.39 -12.27
C VAL A 171 -4.73 -16.12 -12.09
N GLY A 172 -5.22 -16.74 -13.16
CA GLY A 172 -6.59 -17.28 -13.19
C GLY A 172 -7.62 -16.16 -13.05
N ASN A 173 -8.36 -16.15 -11.93
CA ASN A 173 -9.31 -15.09 -11.59
C ASN A 173 -8.72 -14.04 -10.63
N ASP A 174 -7.51 -14.27 -10.11
CA ASP A 174 -6.86 -13.38 -9.16
C ASP A 174 -5.89 -12.43 -9.86
N MET A 175 -5.51 -11.35 -9.17
CA MET A 175 -4.41 -10.49 -9.58
C MET A 175 -3.12 -10.87 -8.85
N GLY A 176 -2.00 -10.64 -9.50
CA GLY A 176 -0.68 -10.76 -8.90
C GLY A 176 0.25 -9.64 -9.34
N VAL A 177 1.36 -9.50 -8.63
CA VAL A 177 2.48 -8.65 -9.04
C VAL A 177 3.71 -9.53 -9.18
N VAL A 178 4.40 -9.40 -10.30
CA VAL A 178 5.67 -10.08 -10.54
C VAL A 178 6.80 -9.22 -9.99
N TYR A 179 7.67 -9.84 -9.21
CA TYR A 179 8.88 -9.23 -8.67
C TYR A 179 10.10 -10.01 -9.14
N GLU A 180 11.27 -9.38 -9.02
CA GLU A 180 12.53 -10.10 -9.12
C GLU A 180 12.63 -11.18 -8.03
N MET A 181 13.29 -12.29 -8.36
CA MET A 181 13.67 -13.30 -7.38
C MET A 181 14.94 -12.83 -6.69
N LEU A 182 14.81 -12.44 -5.42
CA LEU A 182 15.96 -12.16 -4.57
C LEU A 182 16.44 -13.44 -3.90
N ASP A 183 17.70 -13.83 -4.15
CA ASP A 183 18.39 -14.84 -3.34
C ASP A 183 18.80 -14.22 -2.00
N ALA A 184 17.79 -13.98 -1.16
CA ALA A 184 17.89 -13.24 0.08
C ALA A 184 17.09 -13.93 1.18
N GLN A 185 17.52 -13.72 2.42
CA GLN A 185 16.76 -14.13 3.61
C GLN A 185 16.25 -12.89 4.34
N THR A 186 15.17 -13.01 5.10
CA THR A 186 14.75 -11.89 5.97
C THR A 186 15.80 -11.64 7.03
N VAL A 187 16.02 -10.38 7.43
CA VAL A 187 16.94 -10.06 8.52
C VAL A 187 16.48 -10.74 9.81
N GLY A 188 15.17 -10.88 10.03
CA GLY A 188 14.62 -11.62 11.17
C GLY A 188 15.13 -13.06 11.27
N SER A 189 15.07 -13.82 10.16
CA SER A 189 15.61 -15.19 10.13
C SER A 189 17.13 -15.16 10.32
N TYR A 190 17.82 -14.26 9.59
CA TYR A 190 19.27 -14.14 9.62
C TYR A 190 19.79 -13.94 11.04
N ILE A 191 19.26 -12.97 11.79
CA ILE A 191 19.75 -12.66 13.14
C ILE A 191 19.38 -13.72 14.18
N THR A 192 18.40 -14.58 13.86
CA THR A 192 18.05 -15.74 14.68
C THR A 192 19.07 -16.87 14.47
N GLU A 193 19.47 -17.09 13.21
CA GLU A 193 20.44 -18.12 12.82
C GLU A 193 21.90 -17.72 13.13
N HIS A 194 22.19 -16.42 13.11
CA HIS A 194 23.52 -15.82 13.29
C HIS A 194 23.53 -14.81 14.46
N PRO A 195 23.33 -15.25 15.71
CA PRO A 195 23.24 -14.36 16.87
C PRO A 195 24.53 -13.56 17.12
N GLU A 196 25.69 -14.02 16.64
CA GLU A 196 26.96 -13.31 16.67
C GLU A 196 26.98 -12.05 15.79
N GLU A 197 26.13 -11.98 14.77
CA GLU A 197 26.00 -10.83 13.87
C GLU A 197 24.83 -9.92 14.24
N PHE A 198 24.07 -10.26 15.30
CA PHE A 198 22.85 -9.55 15.69
C PHE A 198 23.05 -8.03 15.78
N ASP A 199 24.04 -7.57 16.55
CA ASP A 199 24.28 -6.13 16.75
C ASP A 199 24.64 -5.42 15.44
N GLN A 200 25.42 -6.08 14.57
CA GLN A 200 25.78 -5.53 13.26
C GLN A 200 24.55 -5.37 12.37
N ARG A 201 23.68 -6.38 12.31
CA ARG A 201 22.47 -6.34 11.48
C ARG A 201 21.44 -5.34 12.00
N ILE A 202 21.29 -5.22 13.32
CA ILE A 202 20.42 -4.20 13.91
C ILE A 202 20.97 -2.79 13.66
N GLN A 203 22.29 -2.58 13.68
CA GLN A 203 22.89 -1.31 13.29
C GLN A 203 22.58 -0.97 11.82
N GLN A 204 22.71 -1.92 10.90
CA GLN A 204 22.36 -1.70 9.49
C GLN A 204 20.87 -1.33 9.30
N ILE A 205 19.96 -2.01 10.01
CA ILE A 205 18.53 -1.67 10.02
C ILE A 205 18.30 -0.24 10.54
N ALA A 206 18.97 0.14 11.63
CA ALA A 206 18.84 1.48 12.20
C ALA A 206 19.41 2.57 11.29
N ASP A 207 20.53 2.31 10.60
CA ASP A 207 21.13 3.21 9.63
C ASP A 207 20.21 3.42 8.42
N LEU A 208 19.62 2.34 7.91
CA LEU A 208 18.63 2.39 6.85
C LEU A 208 17.40 3.21 7.28
N ALA A 209 16.85 2.97 8.47
CA ALA A 209 15.73 3.74 9.00
C ALA A 209 16.07 5.24 9.10
N ARG A 210 17.27 5.59 9.58
CA ARG A 210 17.73 6.99 9.63
C ARG A 210 17.80 7.62 8.23
N SER A 211 18.30 6.87 7.24
CA SER A 211 18.35 7.33 5.85
C SER A 211 16.94 7.62 5.29
N ILE A 212 15.99 6.72 5.54
CA ILE A 212 14.58 6.87 5.13
C ILE A 212 13.98 8.12 5.81
N HIS A 213 14.10 8.22 7.13
CA HIS A 213 13.56 9.32 7.92
C HIS A 213 14.21 10.69 7.62
N ALA A 214 15.37 10.71 6.98
CA ALA A 214 16.02 11.95 6.50
C ALA A 214 15.63 12.33 5.07
N THR A 215 14.94 11.44 4.34
CA THR A 215 14.64 11.63 2.92
C THR A 215 13.41 12.52 2.73
N VAL A 216 13.63 13.74 2.24
CA VAL A 216 12.57 14.73 2.01
C VAL A 216 11.88 14.51 0.65
N VAL A 217 10.57 14.32 0.70
CA VAL A 217 9.68 14.19 -0.45
C VAL A 217 9.22 15.57 -0.94
N LYS A 218 9.10 15.73 -2.25
CA LYS A 218 8.55 16.93 -2.89
C LYS A 218 7.19 16.62 -3.53
N ASN A 219 6.44 17.67 -3.88
CA ASN A 219 5.24 17.61 -4.72
C ASN A 219 4.09 16.71 -4.21
N ASN A 220 4.00 16.45 -2.91
CA ASN A 220 2.96 15.60 -2.31
C ASN A 220 2.81 14.23 -3.00
N GLU A 221 3.94 13.63 -3.41
CA GLU A 221 3.94 12.36 -4.15
C GLU A 221 3.49 11.15 -3.32
N PHE A 222 3.50 11.29 -1.99
CA PHE A 222 3.02 10.31 -1.02
C PHE A 222 2.00 10.95 -0.08
N GLN A 223 1.05 10.14 0.40
CA GLN A 223 0.06 10.55 1.39
C GLN A 223 0.74 10.87 2.75
N SER A 224 0.29 11.92 3.46
CA SER A 224 0.74 12.13 4.84
C SER A 224 0.12 11.09 5.78
N PHE A 225 0.94 10.51 6.64
CA PHE A 225 0.49 9.58 7.67
C PHE A 225 -0.51 10.25 8.62
N LYS A 226 -0.29 11.54 8.95
CA LYS A 226 -1.20 12.30 9.80
C LYS A 226 -2.56 12.47 9.16
N GLU A 227 -2.63 12.88 7.89
CA GLU A 227 -3.89 13.01 7.16
C GLU A 227 -4.61 11.66 7.04
N PHE A 228 -3.86 10.61 6.72
CA PHE A 228 -4.37 9.24 6.66
C PHE A 228 -5.01 8.84 8.00
N ILE A 229 -4.29 8.98 9.11
CA ILE A 229 -4.78 8.52 10.41
C ILE A 229 -5.96 9.36 10.92
N ILE A 230 -6.01 10.66 10.60
CA ILE A 230 -7.17 11.51 10.89
C ILE A 230 -8.42 10.98 10.17
N GLY A 231 -8.30 10.59 8.90
CA GLY A 231 -9.42 9.97 8.17
C GLY A 231 -9.88 8.66 8.80
N GLU A 232 -8.95 7.80 9.20
CA GLU A 232 -9.26 6.53 9.84
C GLU A 232 -9.94 6.71 11.22
N MET A 233 -9.64 7.81 11.94
CA MET A 233 -10.26 8.10 13.24
C MET A 233 -11.77 8.28 13.18
N GLU A 234 -12.38 8.49 12.01
CA GLU A 234 -13.85 8.48 11.87
C GLU A 234 -14.48 7.17 12.38
N HIS A 235 -13.76 6.05 12.32
CA HIS A 235 -14.23 4.78 12.93
C HIS A 235 -14.42 4.87 14.45
N VAL A 236 -13.69 5.76 15.11
CA VAL A 236 -13.76 6.01 16.56
C VAL A 236 -14.93 6.92 16.93
N ARG A 237 -15.42 7.76 16.01
CA ARG A 237 -16.42 8.81 16.28
C ARG A 237 -17.68 8.31 16.98
N LYS A 238 -18.13 7.09 16.68
CA LYS A 238 -19.30 6.43 17.33
C LYS A 238 -19.13 6.23 18.84
N TRP A 239 -17.89 6.20 19.33
CA TRP A 239 -17.53 5.80 20.69
C TRP A 239 -17.25 6.97 21.64
N VAL A 240 -17.31 8.20 21.12
CA VAL A 240 -16.99 9.43 21.83
C VAL A 240 -18.02 10.51 21.52
N ASN A 241 -18.11 11.54 22.35
CA ASN A 241 -18.85 12.75 21.99
C ASN A 241 -17.99 13.68 21.10
N GLU A 242 -18.58 14.72 20.53
CA GLU A 242 -17.87 15.62 19.60
C GLU A 242 -16.70 16.38 20.26
N GLU A 243 -16.80 16.73 21.55
CA GLU A 243 -15.71 17.38 22.28
C GLU A 243 -14.51 16.43 22.45
N GLN A 244 -14.77 15.19 22.86
CA GLN A 244 -13.78 14.13 22.97
C GLN A 244 -13.16 13.78 21.61
N PHE A 245 -13.97 13.72 20.56
CA PHE A 245 -13.48 13.47 19.20
C PHE A 245 -12.54 14.59 18.75
N GLN A 246 -12.93 15.85 18.95
CA GLN A 246 -12.08 16.99 18.64
C GLN A 246 -10.78 16.96 19.45
N GLN A 247 -10.83 16.59 20.74
CA GLN A 247 -9.62 16.45 21.56
C GLN A 247 -8.65 15.39 20.99
N ILE A 248 -9.17 14.25 20.51
CA ILE A 248 -8.36 13.23 19.84
C ILE A 248 -7.70 13.80 18.59
N LEU A 249 -8.46 14.53 17.75
CA LEU A 249 -7.93 15.17 16.55
C LEU A 249 -6.85 16.22 16.89
N ASP A 250 -7.06 17.03 17.92
CA ASP A 250 -6.10 18.04 18.37
C ASP A 250 -4.81 17.39 18.90
N THR A 251 -4.94 16.23 19.57
CA THR A 251 -3.81 15.44 20.05
C THR A 251 -2.96 14.93 18.89
N ILE A 252 -3.59 14.44 17.81
CA ILE A 252 -2.91 13.99 16.59
C ILE A 252 -2.30 15.20 15.85
N ALA A 253 -3.03 16.31 15.78
CA ALA A 253 -2.59 17.53 15.12
C ALA A 253 -1.32 18.11 15.75
N ALA A 254 -1.16 17.97 17.06
CA ALA A 254 0.01 18.43 17.83
C ALA A 254 1.31 17.65 17.55
N ILE A 255 1.24 16.47 16.90
CA ILE A 255 2.44 15.74 16.45
C ILE A 255 3.02 16.46 15.22
N PRO A 256 4.33 16.68 15.09
CA PRO A 256 4.92 17.27 13.88
C PRO A 256 4.60 16.46 12.61
N ASP A 257 4.52 17.11 11.45
CA ASP A 257 4.21 16.44 10.16
C ASP A 257 5.27 16.77 9.09
N PRO A 258 6.50 16.25 9.23
CA PRO A 258 7.53 16.46 8.23
C PRO A 258 7.19 15.73 6.93
N SER A 259 7.64 16.28 5.80
CA SER A 259 7.53 15.64 4.49
C SER A 259 8.63 14.59 4.25
N THR A 260 9.05 13.88 5.30
CA THR A 260 10.09 12.85 5.23
C THR A 260 9.48 11.46 5.11
N LEU A 261 10.15 10.56 4.38
CA LEU A 261 9.64 9.20 4.15
C LEU A 261 9.54 8.37 5.43
N LEU A 262 8.55 7.49 5.42
CA LEU A 262 8.33 6.37 6.34
C LEU A 262 8.08 5.13 5.49
N HIS A 263 8.60 3.97 5.90
CA HIS A 263 8.23 2.70 5.28
C HIS A 263 6.77 2.32 5.60
N GLY A 264 6.31 2.59 6.83
CA GLY A 264 4.96 2.34 7.30
C GLY A 264 4.81 1.02 8.08
N ASP A 265 5.53 -0.03 7.67
CA ASP A 265 5.60 -1.33 8.37
C ASP A 265 7.04 -1.85 8.53
N PHE A 266 7.91 -1.02 9.12
CA PHE A 266 9.33 -1.31 9.22
C PHE A 266 9.67 -2.29 10.36
N HIS A 267 10.03 -3.52 10.02
CA HIS A 267 10.47 -4.55 10.97
C HIS A 267 11.34 -5.62 10.28
N PRO A 268 12.09 -6.46 11.04
CA PRO A 268 13.07 -7.40 10.48
C PRO A 268 12.55 -8.40 9.41
N LYS A 269 11.25 -8.73 9.40
CA LYS A 269 10.63 -9.58 8.38
C LYS A 269 10.39 -8.88 7.03
N ASN A 270 10.30 -7.56 7.02
CA ASN A 270 10.13 -6.73 5.81
C ASN A 270 11.46 -6.15 5.30
N THR A 271 12.57 -6.63 5.86
CA THR A 271 13.93 -6.33 5.42
C THR A 271 14.58 -7.63 4.97
N LEU A 272 15.05 -7.67 3.72
CA LEU A 272 15.77 -8.79 3.13
C LEU A 272 17.27 -8.49 3.11
N ILE A 273 18.10 -9.46 3.47
CA ILE A 273 19.55 -9.34 3.40
C ILE A 273 20.12 -10.25 2.31
N ARG A 274 20.96 -9.65 1.45
CA ARG A 274 21.69 -10.33 0.37
C ARG A 274 23.06 -9.71 0.22
N ASN A 275 24.11 -10.53 0.18
CA ASN A 275 25.50 -10.06 0.07
C ASN A 275 25.90 -8.97 1.09
N GLY A 276 25.27 -8.97 2.26
CA GLY A 276 25.50 -7.97 3.32
C GLY A 276 24.73 -6.65 3.16
N GLU A 277 23.97 -6.48 2.08
CA GLU A 277 23.10 -5.33 1.82
C GLU A 277 21.65 -5.64 2.21
N ILE A 278 20.90 -4.61 2.64
CA ILE A 278 19.50 -4.72 3.05
C ILE A 278 18.60 -4.07 1.99
N GLU A 279 17.60 -4.83 1.56
CA GLU A 279 16.53 -4.40 0.66
C GLU A 279 15.17 -4.49 1.39
N LEU A 280 14.22 -3.63 1.02
CA LEU A 280 12.90 -3.51 1.63
C LEU A 280 11.83 -4.15 0.74
N ILE A 281 10.83 -4.74 1.39
CA ILE A 281 9.65 -5.31 0.77
C ILE A 281 8.40 -4.81 1.50
N ASP A 282 7.23 -5.04 0.90
CA ASP A 282 5.93 -4.64 1.46
C ASP A 282 5.74 -3.11 1.55
N MET A 283 5.96 -2.44 0.41
CA MET A 283 5.95 -0.98 0.28
C MET A 283 4.53 -0.36 0.23
N GLY A 284 3.49 -1.10 0.60
CA GLY A 284 2.09 -0.64 0.52
C GLY A 284 1.79 0.54 1.43
N ASP A 285 2.45 0.59 2.59
CA ASP A 285 2.21 1.57 3.65
C ASP A 285 3.19 2.76 3.63
N VAL A 286 3.99 2.91 2.57
CA VAL A 286 4.91 4.04 2.44
C VAL A 286 4.12 5.35 2.45
N ARG A 287 4.58 6.28 3.31
CA ARG A 287 3.97 7.60 3.53
C ARG A 287 5.05 8.62 3.85
N VAL A 288 4.64 9.88 3.92
CA VAL A 288 5.43 10.91 4.61
C VAL A 288 4.90 11.12 6.02
N GLY A 289 5.78 11.45 6.95
CA GLY A 289 5.39 11.83 8.29
C GLY A 289 6.51 11.69 9.32
N HIS A 290 6.14 11.85 10.58
CA HIS A 290 7.08 11.83 11.68
C HIS A 290 7.57 10.39 12.01
N PRO A 291 8.88 10.16 12.22
CA PRO A 291 9.48 8.83 12.49
C PRO A 291 8.83 8.02 13.61
N ILE A 292 8.13 8.69 14.52
CA ILE A 292 7.42 8.02 15.62
C ILE A 292 6.43 6.97 15.15
N PHE A 293 5.81 7.15 13.98
CA PHE A 293 4.81 6.22 13.45
C PHE A 293 5.45 4.94 12.88
N GLU A 294 6.73 5.01 12.50
CA GLU A 294 7.58 3.85 12.18
C GLU A 294 7.93 3.09 13.47
N PHE A 295 8.46 3.82 14.46
CA PHE A 295 8.82 3.27 15.78
C PHE A 295 7.65 2.62 16.51
N SER A 296 6.45 3.14 16.28
CA SER A 296 5.20 2.61 16.85
C SER A 296 4.96 1.14 16.47
N SER A 297 5.35 0.70 15.26
CA SER A 297 5.19 -0.69 14.83
C SER A 297 6.08 -1.64 15.65
N MET A 298 7.37 -1.33 15.79
CA MET A 298 8.27 -2.15 16.61
C MET A 298 7.93 -2.09 18.10
N CYS A 299 7.55 -0.91 18.61
CA CYS A 299 7.07 -0.74 19.98
C CYS A 299 5.81 -1.58 20.25
N MET A 300 4.91 -1.71 19.26
CA MET A 300 3.73 -2.58 19.36
C MET A 300 4.13 -4.04 19.51
N LEU A 301 5.03 -4.53 18.67
CA LEU A 301 5.49 -5.92 18.72
C LEU A 301 6.17 -6.22 20.07
N ASP A 302 7.05 -5.33 20.55
CA ASP A 302 7.66 -5.44 21.88
C ASP A 302 6.63 -5.42 23.03
N THR A 303 5.61 -4.56 22.93
CA THR A 303 4.52 -4.51 23.92
C THR A 303 3.70 -5.80 23.91
N LEU A 304 3.45 -6.37 22.74
CA LEU A 304 2.75 -7.66 22.62
C LEU A 304 3.62 -8.80 23.15
N LEU A 305 4.93 -8.81 22.92
CA LEU A 305 5.84 -9.83 23.46
C LEU A 305 5.75 -9.87 24.99
N LYS A 306 5.79 -8.70 25.63
CA LYS A 306 5.80 -8.59 27.10
C LYS A 306 4.45 -8.91 27.74
N ASN A 307 3.35 -8.53 27.10
CA ASN A 307 2.03 -8.57 27.72
C ASN A 307 1.11 -9.67 27.17
N ASN A 308 1.36 -10.15 25.95
CA ASN A 308 0.53 -11.12 25.24
C ASN A 308 1.36 -12.13 24.43
N PRO A 309 2.34 -12.83 25.03
CA PRO A 309 3.23 -13.75 24.31
C PRO A 309 2.48 -14.89 23.60
N GLN A 310 1.27 -15.25 24.07
CA GLN A 310 0.41 -16.24 23.42
C GLN A 310 0.00 -15.87 21.97
N MET A 311 0.10 -14.59 21.59
CA MET A 311 -0.13 -14.12 20.22
C MET A 311 1.07 -14.38 19.28
N GLN A 312 2.17 -14.92 19.82
CA GLN A 312 3.41 -15.21 19.11
C GLN A 312 3.95 -14.03 18.28
N PRO A 313 4.16 -12.83 18.88
CA PRO A 313 4.54 -11.63 18.12
C PRO A 313 5.84 -11.77 17.32
N TRP A 314 6.76 -12.65 17.76
CA TRP A 314 8.00 -12.97 17.04
C TRP A 314 7.76 -13.52 15.62
N GLN A 315 6.63 -14.17 15.34
CA GLN A 315 6.28 -14.64 13.99
C GLN A 315 6.01 -13.49 13.01
N PHE A 316 5.56 -12.34 13.52
CA PHE A 316 5.41 -11.11 12.73
C PHE A 316 6.78 -10.47 12.45
N MET A 317 7.75 -10.65 13.35
CA MET A 317 9.13 -10.21 13.16
C MET A 317 9.98 -11.19 12.33
N GLY A 318 9.47 -12.40 12.08
CA GLY A 318 10.20 -13.45 11.36
C GLY A 318 11.37 -14.01 12.18
N THR A 319 11.25 -14.03 13.51
CA THR A 319 12.30 -14.46 14.44
C THR A 319 11.77 -15.54 15.40
N ASP A 320 12.62 -16.01 16.32
CA ASP A 320 12.18 -16.66 17.56
C ASP A 320 11.88 -15.63 18.68
N GLU A 321 11.31 -16.11 19.79
CA GLU A 321 10.95 -15.27 20.95
C GLU A 321 12.17 -14.61 21.61
N ALA A 322 13.26 -15.36 21.77
CA ALA A 322 14.47 -14.90 22.43
C ALA A 322 15.12 -13.74 21.68
N THR A 323 15.16 -13.84 20.35
CA THR A 323 15.69 -12.83 19.45
C THR A 323 14.77 -11.62 19.38
N ALA A 324 13.45 -11.84 19.23
CA ALA A 324 12.46 -10.77 19.17
C ALA A 324 12.54 -9.81 20.37
N SER A 325 12.73 -10.36 21.57
CA SER A 325 12.83 -9.58 22.82
C SER A 325 13.99 -8.58 22.85
N LYS A 326 15.01 -8.78 22.01
CA LYS A 326 16.22 -7.94 21.94
C LYS A 326 16.14 -6.89 20.84
N VAL A 327 15.32 -7.12 19.80
CA VAL A 327 15.30 -6.28 18.59
C VAL A 327 14.96 -4.83 18.91
N TRP A 328 13.85 -4.57 19.61
CA TRP A 328 13.42 -3.19 19.88
C TRP A 328 14.41 -2.39 20.74
N PRO A 329 14.91 -2.92 21.87
CA PRO A 329 15.96 -2.24 22.65
C PRO A 329 17.24 -1.98 21.84
N ALA A 330 17.69 -2.96 21.07
CA ALA A 330 18.90 -2.83 20.27
C ALA A 330 18.73 -1.83 19.11
N PHE A 331 17.54 -1.81 18.49
CA PHE A 331 17.20 -0.84 17.45
C PHE A 331 17.23 0.59 17.98
N ILE A 332 16.58 0.87 19.12
CA ILE A 332 16.60 2.20 19.73
C ILE A 332 18.02 2.66 20.04
N LYS A 333 18.84 1.76 20.61
CA LYS A 333 20.25 2.04 20.88
C LYS A 333 21.02 2.39 19.61
N SER A 334 20.86 1.58 18.56
CA SER A 334 21.57 1.76 17.30
C SER A 334 21.10 2.99 16.51
N TYR A 335 19.80 3.32 16.59
CA TYR A 335 19.20 4.48 15.94
C TYR A 335 19.65 5.78 16.62
N LEU A 336 19.67 5.83 17.95
CA LEU A 336 20.09 7.02 18.69
C LEU A 336 21.61 7.22 18.70
N GLY A 337 22.40 6.16 18.53
CA GLY A 337 23.86 6.23 18.51
C GLY A 337 24.42 6.92 19.76
N ASP A 338 25.24 7.95 19.59
CA ASP A 338 25.85 8.72 20.68
C ASP A 338 24.83 9.45 21.57
N LYS A 339 23.60 9.67 21.08
CA LYS A 339 22.51 10.30 21.84
C LYS A 339 21.81 9.30 22.76
N PHE A 340 22.14 8.01 22.69
CA PHE A 340 21.54 6.98 23.52
C PHE A 340 21.96 7.09 24.99
N ASN A 341 20.97 7.19 25.86
CA ASN A 341 21.07 6.96 27.30
C ASN A 341 19.69 6.52 27.83
N PRO A 342 19.56 6.08 29.10
CA PRO A 342 18.28 5.64 29.63
C PRO A 342 17.15 6.68 29.51
N GLN A 343 17.47 7.97 29.68
CA GLN A 343 16.48 9.06 29.60
C GLN A 343 16.00 9.31 28.17
N THR A 344 16.90 9.33 27.18
CA THR A 344 16.53 9.51 25.77
C THR A 344 15.81 8.30 25.20
N ALA A 345 16.17 7.09 25.64
CA ALA A 345 15.43 5.88 25.30
C ALA A 345 14.01 5.91 25.89
N GLU A 346 13.85 6.27 27.16
CA GLU A 346 12.53 6.39 27.81
C GLU A 346 11.64 7.44 27.13
N LEU A 347 12.20 8.61 26.79
CA LEU A 347 11.51 9.65 26.05
C LEU A 347 10.94 9.13 24.72
N LEU A 348 11.79 8.43 23.95
CA LEU A 348 11.41 7.91 22.63
C LEU A 348 10.38 6.77 22.73
N ILE A 349 10.54 5.86 23.70
CA ILE A 349 9.60 4.78 23.97
C ILE A 349 8.23 5.35 24.36
N LYS A 350 8.19 6.37 25.23
CA LYS A 350 6.95 7.03 25.62
C LYS A 350 6.23 7.64 24.42
N ALA A 351 6.97 8.33 23.54
CA ALA A 351 6.38 8.87 22.32
C ALA A 351 5.92 7.76 21.36
N ALA A 352 6.66 6.65 21.26
CA ALA A 352 6.30 5.52 20.40
C ALA A 352 5.05 4.78 20.89
N GLN A 353 4.84 4.70 22.21
CA GLN A 353 3.61 4.16 22.79
C GLN A 353 2.38 5.00 22.47
N ILE A 354 2.52 6.34 22.44
CA ILE A 354 1.44 7.24 22.02
C ILE A 354 1.16 7.09 20.52
N GLY A 355 2.22 7.08 19.69
CA GLY A 355 2.09 6.83 18.26
C GLY A 355 1.43 5.47 17.96
N MET A 356 1.79 4.43 18.71
CA MET A 356 1.17 3.12 18.65
C MET A 356 -0.32 3.20 18.99
N LEU A 357 -0.70 3.86 20.08
CA LEU A 357 -2.09 4.03 20.48
C LEU A 357 -2.91 4.69 19.37
N ILE A 358 -2.39 5.78 18.78
CA ILE A 358 -3.00 6.49 17.66
C ILE A 358 -3.13 5.58 16.42
N LYS A 359 -2.07 4.83 16.09
CA LYS A 359 -2.03 3.95 14.89
C LYS A 359 -3.02 2.79 14.99
N VAL A 360 -3.16 2.15 16.16
CA VAL A 360 -3.96 0.92 16.29
C VAL A 360 -5.44 1.18 16.59
N LEU A 361 -5.76 2.32 17.20
CA LEU A 361 -7.10 2.60 17.71
C LEU A 361 -8.19 2.57 16.61
N PRO A 362 -8.01 3.22 15.44
CA PRO A 362 -8.98 3.14 14.34
C PRO A 362 -9.26 1.72 13.87
N SER A 363 -8.21 0.90 13.73
CA SER A 363 -8.33 -0.49 13.30
C SER A 363 -9.12 -1.35 14.29
N ILE A 364 -8.94 -1.11 15.60
CA ILE A 364 -9.76 -1.76 16.63
C ILE A 364 -11.22 -1.31 16.50
N ALA A 365 -11.47 0.00 16.39
CA ALA A 365 -12.82 0.55 16.26
C ALA A 365 -13.53 0.02 15.01
N ALA A 366 -12.86 0.00 13.86
CA ALA A 366 -13.39 -0.53 12.60
C ALA A 366 -13.81 -2.01 12.75
N ARG A 367 -12.95 -2.86 13.34
CA ARG A 367 -13.28 -4.28 13.60
C ARG A 367 -14.48 -4.44 14.54
N VAL A 368 -14.58 -3.64 15.59
CA VAL A 368 -15.71 -3.69 16.52
C VAL A 368 -17.00 -3.22 15.84
N ASN A 369 -16.94 -2.16 15.02
CA ASN A 369 -18.08 -1.63 14.29
C ASN A 369 -18.61 -2.60 13.21
N ALA A 370 -17.71 -3.35 12.56
CA ALA A 370 -18.05 -4.30 11.50
C ALA A 370 -18.61 -5.63 12.05
N ALA A 371 -18.38 -5.96 13.33
CA ALA A 371 -18.90 -7.18 13.93
C ALA A 371 -20.42 -7.09 14.12
N PRO A 372 -21.22 -8.08 13.63
CA PRO A 372 -22.66 -8.11 13.88
C PRO A 372 -23.00 -8.12 15.39
N GLU A 373 -22.21 -8.89 16.16
CA GLU A 373 -22.28 -8.97 17.62
C GLU A 373 -20.85 -8.84 18.19
N PRO A 374 -20.38 -7.61 18.49
CA PRO A 374 -19.04 -7.39 19.01
C PRO A 374 -18.88 -8.00 20.41
N ARG A 375 -17.80 -8.76 20.62
CA ARG A 375 -17.49 -9.36 21.93
C ARG A 375 -17.28 -8.29 23.02
N PRO A 376 -17.77 -8.50 24.25
CA PRO A 376 -17.59 -7.55 25.35
C PRO A 376 -16.13 -7.17 25.62
N GLU A 377 -15.19 -8.11 25.49
CA GLU A 377 -13.77 -7.84 25.71
C GLU A 377 -13.19 -6.92 24.63
N SER A 378 -13.65 -7.04 23.39
CA SER A 378 -13.22 -6.16 22.29
C SER A 378 -13.71 -4.73 22.51
N ILE A 379 -14.95 -4.56 23.01
CA ILE A 379 -15.51 -3.26 23.35
C ILE A 379 -14.74 -2.65 24.53
N ALA A 380 -14.51 -3.42 25.59
CA ALA A 380 -13.78 -2.96 26.76
C ALA A 380 -12.35 -2.51 26.40
N MET A 381 -11.66 -3.27 25.55
CA MET A 381 -10.34 -2.90 25.04
C MET A 381 -10.38 -1.59 24.24
N LEU A 382 -11.39 -1.40 23.38
CA LEU A 382 -11.56 -0.18 22.61
C LEU A 382 -11.78 1.03 23.54
N THR A 383 -12.76 0.95 24.44
CA THR A 383 -13.09 2.04 25.37
C THR A 383 -11.90 2.40 26.26
N SER A 384 -11.19 1.41 26.81
CA SER A 384 -9.99 1.65 27.64
C SER A 384 -8.88 2.39 26.87
N ARG A 385 -8.69 2.08 25.58
CA ARG A 385 -7.71 2.77 24.73
C ARG A 385 -8.14 4.20 24.38
N ILE A 386 -9.44 4.42 24.17
CA ILE A 386 -10.01 5.76 23.99
C ILE A 386 -9.77 6.60 25.25
N GLU A 387 -10.09 6.07 26.43
CA GLU A 387 -9.85 6.76 27.71
C GLU A 387 -8.37 7.09 27.91
N THR A 388 -7.47 6.16 27.57
CA THR A 388 -6.03 6.39 27.62
C THR A 388 -5.60 7.53 26.70
N LEU A 389 -6.15 7.61 25.50
CA LEU A 389 -5.83 8.67 24.55
C LEU A 389 -6.39 10.03 25.00
N LEU A 390 -7.63 10.06 25.52
CA LEU A 390 -8.28 11.25 26.05
C LEU A 390 -7.61 11.78 27.34
N ALA A 391 -6.90 10.93 28.09
CA ALA A 391 -6.12 11.37 29.23
C ALA A 391 -4.87 12.18 28.81
N ILE A 392 -4.46 12.10 27.54
CA ILE A 392 -3.32 12.82 27.01
C ILE A 392 -3.79 14.18 26.47
N LYS A 393 -3.21 15.26 26.99
CA LYS A 393 -3.55 16.62 26.55
C LYS A 393 -2.70 17.08 25.36
N PRO A 394 -3.23 17.85 24.40
CA PRO A 394 -2.48 18.34 23.25
C PRO A 394 -1.19 19.10 23.63
N GLU A 395 -1.20 19.91 24.68
CA GLU A 395 -0.03 20.63 25.19
C GLU A 395 1.08 19.69 25.70
N MET A 396 0.72 18.52 26.24
CA MET A 396 1.69 17.50 26.64
C MET A 396 2.33 16.84 25.43
N ILE A 397 1.56 16.60 24.36
CA ILE A 397 2.07 16.10 23.08
C ILE A 397 3.05 17.09 22.49
N ALA A 398 2.67 18.37 22.36
CA ALA A 398 3.53 19.38 21.79
C ALA A 398 4.88 19.48 22.54
N GLY A 399 4.86 19.46 23.87
CA GLY A 399 6.08 19.47 24.70
C GLY A 399 6.93 18.21 24.58
N LEU A 400 6.29 17.04 24.45
CA LEU A 400 6.97 15.75 24.25
C LEU A 400 7.65 15.72 22.88
N PHE A 401 6.91 16.02 21.82
CA PHE A 401 7.42 15.94 20.45
C PHE A 401 8.47 16.99 20.15
N LYS A 402 8.43 18.17 20.80
CA LYS A 402 9.55 19.12 20.74
C LYS A 402 10.88 18.52 21.24
N GLN A 403 10.84 17.70 22.30
CA GLN A 403 12.03 17.03 22.82
C GLN A 403 12.45 15.86 21.93
N VAL A 404 11.48 15.11 21.40
CA VAL A 404 11.75 14.01 20.46
C VAL A 404 12.35 14.54 19.15
N ASP A 405 11.82 15.61 18.57
CA ASP A 405 12.39 16.24 17.39
C ASP A 405 13.84 16.69 17.64
N ALA A 406 14.11 17.34 18.78
CA ALA A 406 15.46 17.74 19.14
C ALA A 406 16.41 16.54 19.31
N LEU A 407 15.89 15.38 19.73
CA LEU A 407 16.64 14.14 19.83
C LEU A 407 16.92 13.51 18.46
N LEU A 408 15.93 13.53 17.56
CA LEU A 408 15.98 12.87 16.25
C LEU A 408 16.63 13.73 15.15
N GLN A 409 16.67 15.06 15.31
CA GLN A 409 17.43 15.95 14.44
C GLN A 409 18.91 15.61 14.56
N ASN A 410 19.61 15.44 13.43
CA ASN A 410 21.04 15.12 13.38
C ASN A 410 21.88 16.22 14.04
#